data_AF-A0A0A9D1M2-F1
#
_entry.id   AF-A0A0A9D1M2-F1
#
_cell.length_a   1.000
_cell.length_b   1.000
_cell.length_c   1.000
_cell.angle_alpha   90.00
_cell.angle_beta   90.00
_cell.angle_gamma   90.00
#
_symmetry.space_group_name_H-M   'P 1'
#
loop_
_entity.id
_entity.type
_entity.pdbx_description
1 polymer ?
#
loop_
_entity_poly.entity_id
_entity_poly.type
_entity_poly.pdbx_seq_one_letter_code
_entity_poly.pdbx_strand_id
1 'polypeptide(L)'
;MGIIPLCFKAGEDADSLGLSGHERYTIDLPTNLSEIRPGQDVTVTTNNGKSFTCTLRFDTEVELAYFNHGGILPYVIRNLASAQN
;
A
#
# COMPACT_ATOMS: atom_id res chain seq x y z
N MET A 1 -6.02 2.90 -10.19
CA MET A 1 -6.14 1.46 -9.87
C MET A 1 -6.24 1.19 -8.38
N GLY A 2 -5.89 2.10 -7.45
CA GLY A 2 -6.28 1.98 -6.03
C GLY A 2 -5.78 0.72 -5.31
N ILE A 3 -4.73 0.07 -5.84
CA ILE A 3 -4.08 -1.09 -5.24
C ILE A 3 -2.94 -0.58 -4.35
N ILE A 4 -2.75 -1.22 -3.19
CA ILE A 4 -1.66 -0.92 -2.26
C ILE A 4 -0.50 -1.87 -2.57
N PRO A 5 0.64 -1.36 -3.06
CA PRO A 5 1.79 -2.19 -3.36
C PRO A 5 2.56 -2.52 -2.06
N LEU A 6 2.70 -3.81 -1.76
CA LEU A 6 3.47 -4.31 -0.61
C LEU A 6 4.69 -5.08 -1.11
N CYS A 7 5.79 -4.97 -0.36
CA CYS A 7 7.02 -5.70 -0.62
C CYS A 7 7.51 -6.35 0.68
N PHE A 8 7.93 -7.62 0.60
CA PHE A 8 8.64 -8.27 1.71
C PHE A 8 9.96 -7.54 2.00
N LYS A 9 10.49 -7.70 3.23
CA LYS A 9 11.81 -7.15 3.55
C LYS A 9 12.89 -7.92 2.79
N ALA A 10 14.06 -7.29 2.66
CA ALA A 10 15.16 -7.89 1.94
C ALA A 10 15.54 -9.26 2.54
N GLY A 11 15.55 -10.29 1.71
CA GLY A 11 15.84 -11.67 2.13
C GLY A 11 14.62 -12.43 2.66
N GLU A 12 13.44 -11.84 2.67
CA GLU A 12 12.17 -12.51 2.97
C GLU A 12 11.36 -12.74 1.70
N ASP A 13 10.67 -13.87 1.66
CA ASP A 13 9.69 -14.23 0.64
C ASP A 13 8.58 -15.11 1.25
N ALA A 14 7.66 -15.59 0.40
CA ALA A 14 6.56 -16.42 0.86
C ALA A 14 7.04 -17.75 1.47
N ASP A 15 8.07 -18.37 0.90
CA ASP A 15 8.58 -19.66 1.35
C ASP A 15 9.33 -19.52 2.68
N SER A 16 10.17 -18.49 2.82
CA SER A 16 10.92 -18.20 4.05
C SER A 16 9.98 -17.86 5.22
N LEU A 17 8.85 -17.21 4.94
CA LEU A 17 7.82 -16.90 5.91
C LEU A 17 6.83 -18.06 6.12
N GLY A 18 6.91 -19.11 5.29
CA GLY A 18 6.03 -20.28 5.31
C GLY A 18 4.57 -19.91 5.08
N LEU A 19 4.33 -19.05 4.09
CA LEU A 19 3.02 -18.59 3.65
C LEU A 19 2.52 -19.51 2.54
N SER A 20 1.36 -20.14 2.76
CA SER A 20 0.76 -21.05 1.77
C SER A 20 -0.13 -20.33 0.75
N GLY A 21 -0.59 -19.12 1.08
CA GLY A 21 -1.59 -18.37 0.29
C GLY A 21 -3.04 -18.73 0.64
N HIS A 22 -3.27 -19.71 1.52
CA HIS A 22 -4.60 -20.07 2.02
C HIS A 22 -4.99 -19.31 3.29
N GLU A 23 -4.07 -18.53 3.86
CA GLU A 23 -4.32 -17.73 5.04
C GLU A 23 -5.22 -16.52 4.71
N ARG A 24 -5.92 -16.03 5.72
CA ARG A 24 -6.52 -14.69 5.68
C ARG A 24 -5.51 -13.69 6.19
N TYR A 25 -5.23 -12.67 5.38
CA TYR A 25 -4.27 -11.61 5.69
C TYR A 25 -5.01 -10.36 6.19
N THR A 26 -4.50 -9.77 7.27
CA THR A 26 -4.89 -8.47 7.81
C THR A 26 -3.66 -7.56 7.73
N ILE A 27 -3.79 -6.47 6.99
CA ILE A 27 -2.72 -5.49 6.78
C ILE A 27 -3.04 -4.30 7.68
N ASP A 28 -2.16 -4.02 8.64
CA ASP A 28 -2.32 -2.91 9.56
C ASP A 28 -1.91 -1.60 8.86
N LEU A 29 -2.91 -0.85 8.41
CA LEU A 29 -2.74 0.42 7.71
C LEU A 29 -3.28 1.55 8.58
N PRO A 30 -2.64 2.74 8.54
CA PRO A 30 -3.22 3.93 9.14
C PRO A 30 -4.63 4.20 8.61
N THR A 31 -5.53 4.62 9.51
CA THR A 31 -6.92 4.95 9.16
C THR A 31 -6.99 6.13 8.17
N ASN A 32 -6.03 7.06 8.26
CA ASN A 32 -5.95 8.23 7.39
C ASN A 32 -4.78 8.10 6.41
N LEU A 33 -5.04 8.31 5.13
CA LEU A 33 -4.02 8.26 4.09
C LEU A 33 -2.93 9.33 4.28
N SER A 34 -3.26 10.48 4.88
CA SER A 34 -2.26 11.53 5.16
C SER A 34 -1.19 11.10 6.17
N GLU A 35 -1.41 10.00 6.89
CA GLU A 35 -0.45 9.42 7.82
C GLU A 35 0.50 8.43 7.13
N ILE A 36 0.18 8.02 5.90
CA ILE A 36 1.04 7.13 5.12
C ILE A 36 2.22 7.92 4.55
N ARG A 37 3.43 7.42 4.79
CA ARG A 37 4.66 7.95 4.18
C ARG A 37 5.20 7.02 3.10
N PRO A 38 5.88 7.56 2.07
CA PRO A 38 6.57 6.74 1.08
C PRO A 38 7.56 5.78 1.75
N GLY A 39 7.55 4.51 1.33
CA GLY A 39 8.43 3.47 1.84
C GLY A 39 8.21 3.07 3.30
N GLN A 40 7.10 3.45 3.95
CA GLN A 40 6.86 3.09 5.33
C GLN A 40 6.64 1.57 5.50
N ASP A 41 7.02 1.04 6.65
CA ASP A 41 6.76 -0.36 7.00
C ASP A 41 5.38 -0.52 7.64
N VAL A 42 4.74 -1.66 7.36
CA VAL A 42 3.44 -2.06 7.90
C VAL A 42 3.49 -3.50 8.39
N THR A 43 2.67 -3.81 9.38
CA THR A 43 2.54 -5.17 9.91
C THR A 43 1.47 -5.91 9.14
N VAL A 44 1.79 -7.10 8.66
CA VAL A 44 0.84 -8.03 8.07
C VAL A 44 0.69 -9.22 9.01
N THR A 45 -0.55 -9.50 9.40
CA THR A 45 -0.89 -10.63 10.27
C THR A 45 -1.78 -11.60 9.53
N THR A 46 -1.60 -12.89 9.78
CA THR A 46 -2.43 -13.96 9.23
C THR A 46 -3.33 -14.55 10.31
N ASN A 47 -4.46 -15.14 9.90
CA ASN A 47 -5.36 -15.83 10.82
C ASN A 47 -4.76 -17.08 11.49
N ASN A 48 -3.62 -17.58 11.00
CA ASN A 48 -2.86 -18.67 11.63
C ASN A 48 -1.86 -18.17 12.68
N GLY A 49 -1.82 -16.86 12.96
CA GLY A 49 -0.99 -16.24 14.00
C GLY A 49 0.42 -15.82 13.57
N LYS A 50 0.79 -15.99 12.29
CA LYS A 50 2.05 -15.43 11.77
C LYS A 50 1.92 -13.91 11.62
N SER A 51 3.01 -13.20 11.89
CA SER A 51 3.12 -11.75 11.72
C SER A 51 4.47 -11.44 11.10
N PHE A 52 4.47 -10.56 10.10
CA PHE A 52 5.68 -10.13 9.39
C PHE A 52 5.54 -8.69 8.92
N THR A 53 6.66 -8.08 8.57
CA THR A 53 6.70 -6.68 8.12
C THR A 53 6.76 -6.62 6.60
N CYS A 54 5.95 -5.75 6.01
CA CYS A 54 6.06 -5.38 4.61
C CYS A 54 6.35 -3.90 4.47
N THR A 55 7.10 -3.53 3.43
CA THR A 55 7.26 -2.14 3.03
C THR A 55 6.13 -1.75 2.08
N LEU A 56 5.46 -0.64 2.38
CA LEU A 56 4.54 0.02 1.45
C LEU A 56 5.34 0.69 0.34
N ARG A 57 5.25 0.16 -0.87
CA ARG A 57 5.97 0.63 -2.06
C ARG A 57 5.26 1.77 -2.78
N PHE A 58 4.82 2.74 -1.99
CA PHE A 58 4.66 4.09 -2.50
C PHE A 58 6.04 4.73 -2.46
N ASP A 59 6.62 4.98 -3.62
CA ASP A 59 8.00 5.45 -3.73
C ASP A 59 8.04 6.99 -3.69
N THR A 60 6.92 7.68 -3.94
CA THR A 60 6.81 9.14 -3.88
C THR A 60 5.48 9.63 -3.29
N GLU A 61 5.48 10.87 -2.79
CA GLU A 61 4.26 11.57 -2.33
C GLU A 61 3.21 11.73 -3.46
N VAL A 62 3.67 11.81 -4.72
CA VAL A 62 2.81 11.94 -5.89
C VAL A 62 2.00 10.66 -6.11
N GLU A 63 2.60 9.49 -5.88
CA GLU A 63 1.89 8.21 -5.98
C GLU A 63 0.82 8.06 -4.90
N LEU A 64 1.08 8.56 -3.69
CA LEU A 64 0.07 8.64 -2.63
C LEU A 64 -1.09 9.56 -3.04
N ALA A 65 -0.80 10.70 -3.64
CA ALA A 65 -1.83 11.59 -4.18
C ALA A 65 -2.66 10.90 -5.26
N TYR A 66 -2.03 10.16 -6.18
CA TYR A 66 -2.75 9.37 -7.19
C TYR A 66 -3.63 8.30 -6.55
N PHE A 67 -3.12 7.58 -5.56
CA PHE A 67 -3.88 6.57 -4.82
C PHE A 67 -5.12 7.19 -4.17
N ASN A 68 -4.99 8.32 -3.47
CA ASN A 68 -6.10 9.03 -2.83
C ASN A 68 -7.21 9.40 -3.83
N HIS A 69 -6.82 9.71 -5.07
CA HIS A 69 -7.76 10.12 -6.10
C HIS A 69 -8.36 8.93 -6.87
N GLY A 70 -8.01 7.69 -6.54
CA GLY A 70 -8.45 6.47 -7.24
C GLY A 70 -7.57 6.09 -8.45
N GLY A 71 -6.52 6.86 -8.70
CA GLY A 71 -5.54 6.66 -9.76
C GLY A 71 -5.10 7.97 -10.41
N ILE A 72 -4.11 7.85 -11.29
CA ILE A 72 -3.53 8.98 -12.03
C ILE A 72 -4.55 9.67 -12.95
N LEU A 73 -5.34 8.92 -13.73
CA LEU A 73 -6.30 9.50 -14.67
C LEU A 73 -7.38 10.35 -13.95
N PRO A 74 -8.06 9.84 -12.89
CA PRO A 74 -8.96 10.67 -12.09
C PRO A 74 -8.30 11.92 -11.50
N TYR A 75 -7.06 11.81 -11.02
CA TYR A 75 -6.31 12.96 -10.48
C TYR A 75 -6.10 14.04 -11.55
N VAL A 76 -5.60 13.66 -12.73
CA VAL A 76 -5.33 14.59 -13.83
C VAL A 76 -6.62 15.25 -14.33
N ILE A 77 -7.69 14.48 -14.53
CA ILE A 77 -8.98 15.02 -15.01
C ILE A 77 -9.55 16.05 -14.04
N ARG A 78 -9.52 15.79 -12.72
CA ARG A 78 -9.99 16.72 -11.70
C ARG A 78 -9.17 18.01 -11.69
N ASN A 79 -7.85 17.91 -11.82
CA ASN A 79 -6.97 19.08 -11.87
C ASN A 79 -7.19 19.92 -13.13
N LEU A 80 -7.43 19.29 -14.28
CA LEU A 80 -7.76 20.02 -15.51
C LEU A 80 -9.12 20.71 -15.42
N ALA A 81 -10.10 20.07 -14.79
CA ALA A 81 -11.42 20.67 -14.58
C ALA A 81 -11.38 21.86 -13.61
N SER A 82 -10.54 21.81 -12.56
CA SER A 82 -10.38 22.93 -11.62
C SER A 82 -9.54 24.09 -12.18
N ALA A 83 -8.67 23.85 -13.16
CA ALA A 83 -7.85 24.87 -13.80
C ALA A 83 -8.60 25.75 -14.83
N GLN A 84 -9.86 25.43 -15.16
CA GLN A 84 -10.70 26.23 -16.07
C GLN A 84 -11.61 27.26 -15.37
N ASN A 85 -11.44 27.44 -14.05
CA ASN A 85 -12.02 28.55 -13.28
C ASN A 85 -10.93 29.50 -12.79
#